data_AF-A0A7C7PHY0-F1
#
_entry.id   AF-A0A7C7PHY0-F1
#
_cell.length_a   1.000
_cell.length_b   1.000
_cell.length_c   1.000
_cell.angle_alpha   90.00
_cell.angle_beta   90.00
_cell.angle_gamma   90.00
#
_symmetry.space_group_name_H-M   'P 1'
#
loop_
_entity.id
_entity.type
_entity.pdbx_description
1 polymer ?
#
loop_
_entity_poly.entity_id
_entity_poly.type
_entity_poly.pdbx_seq_one_letter_code
_entity_poly.pdbx_strand_id
1 'polypeptide(L)'
;MTGKEQDWEFGVRDDGHSITSEADLTPVVLGEGDFRYEVSGKNWGTLPDGWVYKEATAVDVDSKDRVYVFNRGTTPMIVFDSNGDIVDTWGEDVFANPHGVTIGPDDEVYCVDNVDHTVRKFTSDGKLLMTLGTPGKPSDPMSGVPFNRPTHVAIEPNTGNFYVADGYSNASVHKFSPDGKLLLTWGESGTNPGQFNIVHGVNVDSNGWVYIADRENHRIQVFDSNGKFETQWVNLSRAAISTINSATGQELMYVGEYFAGIGFVK
;
A
#
# COMPACT_ATOMS: atom_id res chain seq x y z
N MET A 1 33.61 24.03 -1.55
CA MET A 1 33.18 22.68 -1.14
C MET A 1 32.01 22.83 -0.19
N THR A 2 30.79 22.68 -0.71
CA THR A 2 29.58 22.25 0.01
C THR A 2 28.59 21.88 -1.08
N GLY A 3 28.64 20.62 -1.53
CA GLY A 3 27.63 20.08 -2.42
C GLY A 3 26.35 19.91 -1.62
N LYS A 4 25.28 20.60 -2.04
CA LYS A 4 23.94 20.15 -1.71
C LYS A 4 23.67 18.96 -2.63
N GLU A 5 23.59 17.77 -2.06
CA GLU A 5 22.87 16.67 -2.70
C GLU A 5 21.49 17.22 -3.09
N GLN A 6 21.21 17.20 -4.39
CA GLN A 6 19.85 17.35 -4.86
C GLN A 6 19.18 16.00 -4.57
N ASP A 7 18.27 15.96 -3.61
CA ASP A 7 17.28 14.90 -3.50
C ASP A 7 16.26 15.14 -4.61
N TRP A 8 16.40 14.39 -5.72
CA TRP A 8 15.49 14.46 -6.87
C TRP A 8 14.36 13.42 -6.81
N GLU A 9 13.98 13.00 -5.61
CA GLU A 9 12.74 12.27 -5.39
C GLU A 9 11.75 13.18 -4.64
N PHE A 10 10.53 13.33 -5.17
CA PHE A 10 9.33 13.87 -4.48
C PHE A 10 9.11 15.39 -4.42
N GLY A 11 8.92 16.03 -5.57
CA GLY A 11 8.27 17.35 -5.59
C GLY A 11 7.28 17.47 -6.74
N VAL A 12 5.98 17.27 -6.46
CA VAL A 12 4.97 17.98 -7.26
C VAL A 12 5.21 19.46 -6.99
N ARG A 13 5.24 20.24 -8.06
CA ARG A 13 5.45 21.67 -8.02
C ARG A 13 4.26 22.34 -7.31
N ASP A 14 4.48 23.01 -6.18
CA ASP A 14 3.44 23.76 -5.45
C ASP A 14 2.97 25.02 -6.21
N ASP A 15 3.68 25.46 -7.26
CA ASP A 15 3.32 26.60 -8.08
C ASP A 15 2.16 26.29 -9.03
N GLY A 16 0.94 26.31 -8.49
CA GLY A 16 -0.30 26.24 -9.29
C GLY A 16 -1.48 25.54 -8.62
N HIS A 17 -1.29 24.93 -7.45
CA HIS A 17 -2.32 24.17 -6.74
C HIS A 17 -2.98 24.94 -5.58
N SER A 18 -2.90 26.28 -5.57
CA SER A 18 -3.65 27.08 -4.60
C SER A 18 -5.06 27.38 -5.14
N ILE A 19 -6.07 26.86 -4.44
CA ILE A 19 -7.48 27.15 -4.68
C ILE A 19 -7.75 28.58 -4.19
N THR A 20 -8.08 29.49 -5.11
CA THR A 20 -8.25 30.93 -4.81
C THR A 20 -9.69 31.35 -4.50
N SER A 21 -10.69 30.48 -4.68
CA SER A 21 -12.04 30.65 -4.12
C SER A 21 -12.91 29.39 -4.29
N GLU A 22 -13.67 29.02 -3.25
CA GLU A 22 -14.60 27.87 -3.25
C GLU A 22 -15.83 28.03 -4.17
N ALA A 23 -16.11 29.24 -4.68
CA ALA A 23 -17.39 29.59 -5.29
C ALA A 23 -17.58 29.13 -6.77
N ASP A 24 -16.54 28.65 -7.46
CA ASP A 24 -16.57 28.37 -8.91
C ASP A 24 -16.05 26.96 -9.30
N LEU A 25 -15.91 26.03 -8.36
CA LEU A 25 -15.43 24.69 -8.69
C LEU A 25 -16.54 23.85 -9.33
N THR A 26 -16.41 23.59 -10.64
CA THR A 26 -17.10 22.46 -11.26
C THR A 26 -16.58 21.18 -10.59
N PRO A 27 -17.44 20.31 -10.04
CA PRO A 27 -16.97 19.11 -9.36
C PRO A 27 -16.10 18.27 -10.28
N VAL A 28 -14.92 17.88 -9.82
CA VAL A 28 -14.07 16.94 -10.57
C VAL A 28 -14.72 15.58 -10.42
N VAL A 29 -15.24 15.05 -11.52
CA VAL A 29 -15.76 13.68 -11.58
C VAL A 29 -14.63 12.75 -12.04
N LEU A 30 -14.28 11.79 -11.19
CA LEU A 30 -13.33 10.73 -11.50
C LEU A 30 -14.09 9.46 -11.90
N GLY A 31 -13.49 8.67 -12.80
CA GLY A 31 -14.05 7.39 -13.26
C GLY A 31 -15.01 7.53 -14.44
N GLU A 32 -15.58 6.40 -14.85
CA GLU A 32 -16.42 6.28 -16.06
C GLU A 32 -17.51 5.21 -15.88
N GLY A 33 -18.44 5.14 -16.83
CA GLY A 33 -19.56 4.19 -16.77
C GLY A 33 -20.37 4.35 -15.48
N ASP A 34 -20.57 3.23 -14.78
CA ASP A 34 -21.30 3.13 -13.51
C ASP A 34 -20.45 3.51 -12.28
N PHE A 35 -19.13 3.68 -12.44
CA PHE A 35 -18.19 3.98 -11.34
C PHE A 35 -17.67 5.40 -11.46
N ARG A 36 -18.52 6.36 -11.10
CA ARG A 36 -18.19 7.79 -11.11
C ARG A 36 -18.19 8.34 -9.69
N TYR A 37 -17.14 9.08 -9.36
CA TYR A 37 -16.90 9.65 -8.05
C TYR A 37 -16.75 11.16 -8.16
N GLU A 38 -17.49 11.89 -7.35
CA GLU A 38 -17.37 13.34 -7.26
C GLU A 38 -16.35 13.71 -6.18
N VAL A 39 -15.30 14.44 -6.55
CA VAL A 39 -14.36 15.00 -5.58
C VAL A 39 -15.07 16.14 -4.86
N SER A 40 -15.19 16.02 -3.53
CA SER A 40 -15.92 16.99 -2.70
C SER A 40 -15.38 18.42 -2.75
N GLY A 41 -14.12 18.59 -3.19
CA GLY A 41 -13.41 19.87 -3.20
C GLY A 41 -13.05 20.39 -1.81
N LYS A 42 -13.37 19.65 -0.75
CA LYS A 42 -13.08 19.99 0.64
C LYS A 42 -11.86 19.21 1.12
N ASN A 43 -10.97 19.88 1.83
CA ASN A 43 -9.91 19.21 2.55
C ASN A 43 -10.52 18.31 3.64
N TRP A 44 -10.00 17.09 3.73
CA TRP A 44 -10.38 16.09 4.73
C TRP A 44 -9.09 15.64 5.45
N GLY A 45 -9.15 15.42 6.77
CA GLY A 45 -7.98 15.04 7.58
C GLY A 45 -7.10 16.23 7.94
N THR A 46 -7.62 17.16 8.76
CA THR A 46 -6.86 18.37 9.17
C THR A 46 -5.80 18.00 10.21
N LEU A 47 -4.56 18.39 9.95
CA LEU A 47 -3.45 18.18 10.89
C LEU A 47 -3.32 19.34 11.88
N PRO A 48 -2.85 19.09 13.12
CA PRO A 48 -2.46 20.14 14.05
C PRO A 48 -1.35 21.04 13.47
N ASP A 49 -1.26 22.28 13.96
CA ASP A 49 -0.22 23.21 13.55
C ASP A 49 1.19 22.60 13.71
N GLY A 50 1.96 22.65 12.62
CA GLY A 50 3.33 22.12 12.57
C GLY A 50 3.44 20.63 12.29
N TRP A 51 2.32 19.90 12.18
CA TRP A 51 2.34 18.51 11.75
C TRP A 51 2.42 18.40 10.23
N VAL A 52 3.16 17.40 9.75
CA VAL A 52 3.31 17.09 8.33
C VAL A 52 3.28 15.59 8.12
N TYR A 53 2.86 15.14 6.95
CA TYR A 53 2.93 13.72 6.57
C TYR A 53 4.31 13.29 6.05
N LYS A 54 5.16 14.23 5.59
CA LYS A 54 6.33 14.01 4.70
C LYS A 54 5.97 13.23 3.42
N GLU A 55 5.54 11.98 3.58
CA GLU A 55 4.83 11.15 2.62
C GLU A 55 3.74 10.34 3.36
N ALA A 56 2.47 10.45 2.93
CA ALA A 56 1.41 9.53 3.33
C ALA A 56 1.48 8.29 2.42
N THR A 57 2.02 7.20 2.92
CA THR A 57 2.47 6.06 2.09
C THR A 57 1.37 5.04 1.85
N ALA A 58 0.46 4.88 2.80
CA ALA A 58 -0.68 3.99 2.69
C ALA A 58 -1.83 4.45 3.59
N VAL A 59 -3.03 4.07 3.21
CA VAL A 59 -4.27 4.33 3.94
C VAL A 59 -5.15 3.10 3.87
N ASP A 60 -5.83 2.80 4.98
CA ASP A 60 -6.89 1.78 5.02
C ASP A 60 -7.93 2.11 6.11
N VAL A 61 -9.08 1.43 6.09
CA VAL A 61 -10.26 1.77 6.89
C VAL A 61 -10.71 0.57 7.72
N ASP A 62 -11.08 0.83 8.98
CA ASP A 62 -11.59 -0.21 9.89
C ASP A 62 -13.12 -0.35 9.87
N SER A 63 -13.64 -1.31 10.64
CA SER A 63 -15.07 -1.59 10.75
C SER A 63 -15.93 -0.44 11.32
N LYS A 64 -15.30 0.64 11.79
CA LYS A 64 -15.95 1.82 12.41
C LYS A 64 -15.81 3.07 11.54
N ASP A 65 -15.42 2.91 10.27
CA ASP A 65 -15.12 4.00 9.34
C ASP A 65 -13.99 4.92 9.83
N ARG A 66 -13.08 4.39 10.65
CA ARG A 66 -11.85 5.12 11.00
C ARG A 66 -10.80 4.88 9.93
N VAL A 67 -10.14 5.97 9.54
CA VAL A 67 -9.15 5.97 8.46
C VAL A 67 -7.76 6.02 9.06
N TYR A 68 -6.99 4.96 8.81
CA TYR A 68 -5.60 4.81 9.26
C TYR A 68 -4.67 5.36 8.19
N VAL A 69 -3.97 6.45 8.47
CA VAL A 69 -3.01 7.07 7.55
C VAL A 69 -1.59 6.79 8.05
N PHE A 70 -0.90 5.90 7.35
CA PHE A 70 0.49 5.56 7.64
C PHE A 70 1.42 6.48 6.84
N ASN A 71 2.35 7.14 7.53
CA ASN A 71 3.13 8.23 6.95
C ASN A 71 4.53 8.35 7.57
N ARG A 72 5.39 9.17 6.97
CA ARG A 72 6.81 9.34 7.36
C ARG A 72 7.12 10.68 8.03
N GLY A 73 6.08 11.34 8.51
CA GLY A 73 6.11 12.71 8.98
C GLY A 73 6.23 12.79 10.49
N THR A 74 5.40 13.66 11.08
CA THR A 74 5.47 13.99 12.52
C THR A 74 5.17 12.81 13.42
N THR A 75 4.15 12.01 13.10
CA THR A 75 3.84 10.75 13.78
C THR A 75 3.53 9.67 12.73
N PRO A 76 4.05 8.44 12.86
CA PRO A 76 3.90 7.43 11.82
C PRO A 76 2.47 7.03 11.52
N MET A 77 1.63 6.80 12.53
CA MET A 77 0.21 6.47 12.36
C MET A 77 -0.66 7.62 12.85
N ILE A 78 -1.56 8.08 11.99
CA ILE A 78 -2.64 9.00 12.36
C ILE A 78 -3.96 8.33 12.00
N VAL A 79 -4.85 8.22 12.99
CA VAL A 79 -6.19 7.65 12.82
C VAL A 79 -7.21 8.76 12.85
N PHE A 80 -8.01 8.87 11.80
CA PHE A 80 -9.09 9.84 11.69
C PHE A 80 -10.45 9.15 11.83
N ASP A 81 -11.47 9.88 12.28
CA ASP A 81 -12.85 9.50 12.02
C ASP A 81 -13.27 9.81 10.58
N SER A 82 -14.50 9.46 10.21
CA SER A 82 -15.03 9.72 8.86
C SER A 82 -15.20 11.21 8.53
N ASN A 83 -15.20 12.11 9.53
CA ASN A 83 -15.24 13.56 9.33
C ASN A 83 -13.85 14.15 9.08
N GLY A 84 -12.78 13.39 9.34
CA GLY A 84 -11.40 13.84 9.20
C GLY A 84 -10.84 14.47 10.48
N ASP A 85 -11.46 14.19 11.63
CA ASP A 85 -10.94 14.56 12.94
C ASP A 85 -10.01 13.46 13.47
N ILE A 86 -8.86 13.84 14.04
CA ILE A 86 -7.91 12.88 14.62
C ILE A 86 -8.53 12.26 15.88
N VAL A 87 -8.60 10.94 15.91
CA VAL A 87 -9.09 10.15 17.05
C VAL A 87 -8.01 9.35 17.75
N ASP A 88 -6.89 9.07 17.08
CA ASP A 88 -5.75 8.36 17.68
C ASP A 88 -4.45 8.61 16.89
N THR A 89 -3.30 8.42 17.55
CA THR A 89 -1.96 8.48 16.95
C THR A 89 -1.00 7.55 17.67
N TRP A 90 -0.13 6.87 16.93
CA TRP A 90 0.86 5.97 17.52
C TRP A 90 1.98 5.59 16.54
N GLY A 91 2.97 4.84 17.04
CA GLY A 91 4.05 4.25 16.24
C GLY A 91 5.36 5.01 16.30
N GLU A 92 5.46 6.04 17.12
CA GLU A 92 6.70 6.76 17.42
C GLU A 92 7.78 5.77 17.88
N ASP A 93 8.99 5.93 17.34
CA ASP A 93 10.16 5.08 17.61
C ASP A 93 9.98 3.57 17.28
N VAL A 94 8.87 3.18 16.64
CA VAL A 94 8.60 1.80 16.22
C VAL A 94 9.06 1.55 14.77
N PHE A 95 8.86 2.53 13.89
CA PHE A 95 9.08 2.39 12.46
C PHE A 95 10.27 3.23 11.97
N ALA A 96 11.19 2.60 11.24
CA ALA A 96 12.28 3.23 10.53
C ALA A 96 11.81 3.88 9.22
N ASN A 97 10.93 3.21 8.46
CA ASN A 97 10.34 3.78 7.25
C ASN A 97 8.96 3.16 6.95
N PRO A 98 7.88 3.76 7.49
CA PRO A 98 6.49 3.42 7.18
C PRO A 98 6.22 3.28 5.68
N HIS A 99 5.64 2.14 5.26
CA HIS A 99 5.37 1.87 3.85
C HIS A 99 3.94 1.39 3.55
N GLY A 100 3.50 0.30 4.17
CA GLY A 100 2.18 -0.29 3.92
C GLY A 100 1.38 -0.40 5.21
N VAL A 101 0.06 -0.14 5.13
CA VAL A 101 -0.89 -0.45 6.20
C VAL A 101 -2.08 -1.21 5.61
N THR A 102 -2.54 -2.22 6.35
CA THR A 102 -3.74 -3.01 6.00
C THR A 102 -4.50 -3.32 7.28
N ILE A 103 -5.80 -3.07 7.30
CA ILE A 103 -6.71 -3.42 8.38
C ILE A 103 -7.31 -4.80 8.10
N GLY A 104 -7.10 -5.72 9.04
CA GLY A 104 -7.70 -7.04 8.98
C GLY A 104 -9.19 -7.03 9.35
N PRO A 105 -9.91 -8.14 9.13
CA PRO A 105 -11.34 -8.24 9.42
C PRO A 105 -11.70 -8.05 10.91
N ASP A 106 -10.73 -8.21 11.81
CA ASP A 106 -10.88 -8.01 13.26
C ASP A 106 -10.35 -6.63 13.74
N ASP A 107 -10.22 -5.65 12.84
CA ASP A 107 -9.61 -4.33 13.07
C ASP A 107 -8.14 -4.38 13.56
N GLU A 108 -7.46 -5.50 13.35
CA GLU A 108 -6.03 -5.62 13.61
C GLU A 108 -5.23 -4.95 12.48
N VAL A 109 -4.20 -4.19 12.85
CA VAL A 109 -3.47 -3.33 11.93
C VAL A 109 -2.16 -3.99 11.53
N TYR A 110 -1.99 -4.28 10.24
CA TYR A 110 -0.77 -4.82 9.68
C TYR A 110 0.05 -3.68 9.07
N CYS A 111 1.24 -3.43 9.61
CA CYS A 111 2.15 -2.40 9.13
C CYS A 111 3.40 -3.02 8.51
N VAL A 112 3.82 -2.49 7.37
CA VAL A 112 5.05 -2.86 6.68
C VAL A 112 6.07 -1.75 6.80
N ASP A 113 7.26 -2.11 7.28
CA ASP A 113 8.42 -1.22 7.29
C ASP A 113 9.47 -1.78 6.34
N ASN A 114 9.69 -1.05 5.26
CA ASN A 114 10.54 -1.51 4.19
C ASN A 114 12.04 -1.28 4.46
N VAL A 115 12.41 -0.46 5.45
CA VAL A 115 13.81 -0.17 5.78
C VAL A 115 14.30 -1.07 6.91
N ASP A 116 13.47 -1.39 7.89
CA ASP A 116 13.83 -2.36 8.92
C ASP A 116 13.54 -3.81 8.53
N HIS A 117 12.89 -4.01 7.38
CA HIS A 117 12.60 -5.31 6.76
C HIS A 117 11.63 -6.17 7.57
N THR A 118 10.59 -5.55 8.13
CA THR A 118 9.60 -6.28 8.93
C THR A 118 8.16 -6.01 8.50
N VAL A 119 7.32 -6.98 8.84
CA VAL A 119 5.86 -6.81 8.89
C VAL A 119 5.46 -6.98 10.35
N ARG A 120 4.68 -6.04 10.86
CA ARG A 120 4.19 -6.05 12.25
C ARG A 120 2.68 -6.00 12.28
N LYS A 121 2.09 -6.66 13.26
CA LYS A 121 0.65 -6.68 13.51
C LYS A 121 0.38 -6.02 14.85
N PHE A 122 -0.62 -5.16 14.91
CA PHE A 122 -1.02 -4.40 16.09
C PHE A 122 -2.51 -4.54 16.33
N THR A 123 -2.92 -4.26 17.56
CA THR A 123 -4.32 -3.89 17.83
C THR A 123 -4.63 -2.52 17.21
N SER A 124 -5.92 -2.19 17.13
CA SER A 124 -6.38 -0.90 16.59
C SER A 124 -5.90 0.34 17.36
N ASP A 125 -5.47 0.17 18.62
CA ASP A 125 -4.85 1.18 19.51
C ASP A 125 -3.31 1.08 19.59
N GLY A 126 -2.67 0.37 18.65
CA GLY A 126 -1.21 0.42 18.48
C GLY A 126 -0.41 -0.53 19.38
N LYS A 127 -1.04 -1.47 20.09
CA LYS A 127 -0.30 -2.49 20.86
C LYS A 127 0.22 -3.58 19.94
N LEU A 128 1.53 -3.83 19.95
CA LEU A 128 2.17 -4.86 19.15
C LEU A 128 1.68 -6.27 19.53
N LEU A 129 1.25 -7.04 18.52
CA LEU A 129 0.78 -8.41 18.63
C LEU A 129 1.77 -9.42 18.04
N MET A 130 2.40 -9.08 16.91
CA MET A 130 3.31 -9.97 16.19
C MET A 130 4.33 -9.16 15.37
N THR A 131 5.55 -9.69 15.28
CA THR A 131 6.58 -9.21 14.36
C THR A 131 7.05 -10.37 13.50
N LEU A 132 7.05 -10.17 12.19
CA LEU A 132 7.69 -11.04 11.21
C LEU A 132 8.96 -10.37 10.68
N GLY A 133 10.02 -11.16 10.52
CA GLY A 133 11.35 -10.66 10.21
C GLY A 133 12.12 -10.26 11.47
N THR A 134 13.36 -9.82 11.30
CA THR A 134 14.19 -9.28 12.40
C THR A 134 14.57 -7.84 12.06
N PRO A 135 14.18 -6.84 12.87
CA PRO A 135 14.43 -5.44 12.58
C PRO A 135 15.91 -5.16 12.22
N GLY A 136 16.13 -4.52 11.09
CA GLY A 136 17.44 -4.13 10.57
C GLY A 136 18.30 -5.30 10.06
N LYS A 137 17.74 -6.50 9.92
CA LYS A 137 18.43 -7.68 9.38
C LYS A 137 17.69 -8.21 8.15
N PRO A 138 17.98 -7.69 6.95
CA PRO A 138 17.40 -8.22 5.72
C PRO A 138 17.92 -9.64 5.44
N SER A 139 17.13 -10.40 4.69
CA SER A 139 17.64 -11.58 3.97
C SER A 139 18.55 -11.17 2.81
N ASP A 140 19.26 -12.12 2.23
CA ASP A 140 20.07 -11.86 1.04
C ASP A 140 19.17 -11.38 -0.13
N PRO A 141 19.61 -10.38 -0.93
CA PRO A 141 18.83 -9.90 -2.07
C PRO A 141 18.44 -11.02 -3.03
N MET A 142 17.19 -11.02 -3.49
CA MET A 142 16.62 -12.00 -4.42
C MET A 142 16.75 -13.47 -3.96
N SER A 143 16.82 -13.71 -2.65
CA SER A 143 16.97 -15.07 -2.10
C SER A 143 15.66 -15.84 -2.03
N GLY A 144 14.51 -15.16 -2.13
CA GLY A 144 13.20 -15.73 -1.82
C GLY A 144 12.99 -16.01 -0.33
N VAL A 145 13.92 -15.60 0.53
CA VAL A 145 13.78 -15.72 1.98
C VAL A 145 13.18 -14.43 2.53
N PRO A 146 12.08 -14.47 3.31
CA PRO A 146 11.52 -13.28 3.94
C PRO A 146 12.48 -12.67 4.99
N PHE A 147 12.71 -11.36 5.07
CA PHE A 147 12.30 -10.30 4.15
C PHE A 147 13.49 -9.47 3.68
N ASN A 148 13.36 -8.86 2.50
CA ASN A 148 14.26 -7.81 2.04
C ASN A 148 13.48 -6.68 1.35
N ARG A 149 13.10 -5.71 2.20
CA ARG A 149 12.33 -4.50 1.84
C ARG A 149 10.89 -4.81 1.37
N PRO A 150 10.05 -5.35 2.28
CA PRO A 150 8.65 -5.63 1.97
C PRO A 150 7.85 -4.35 1.76
N THR A 151 6.73 -4.47 1.04
CA THR A 151 5.96 -3.30 0.55
C THR A 151 4.51 -3.27 1.01
N HIS A 152 3.81 -4.41 1.03
CA HIS A 152 2.37 -4.44 1.33
C HIS A 152 1.92 -5.82 1.87
N VAL A 153 0.77 -5.84 2.55
CA VAL A 153 0.10 -7.03 3.06
C VAL A 153 -1.31 -7.11 2.46
N ALA A 154 -1.83 -8.32 2.26
CA ALA A 154 -3.24 -8.56 2.02
C ALA A 154 -3.73 -9.73 2.87
N ILE A 155 -4.93 -9.62 3.43
CA ILE A 155 -5.53 -10.64 4.29
C ILE A 155 -6.60 -11.41 3.51
N GLU A 156 -6.50 -12.74 3.49
CA GLU A 156 -7.52 -13.64 2.94
C GLU A 156 -8.71 -13.70 3.91
N PRO A 157 -9.89 -13.13 3.57
CA PRO A 157 -10.96 -12.93 4.54
C PRO A 157 -11.50 -14.23 5.14
N ASN A 158 -11.52 -15.31 4.36
CA ASN A 158 -12.12 -16.58 4.78
C ASN A 158 -11.23 -17.40 5.72
N THR A 159 -9.92 -17.17 5.71
CA THR A 159 -8.95 -18.02 6.43
C THR A 159 -8.10 -17.24 7.43
N GLY A 160 -7.99 -15.92 7.26
CA GLY A 160 -7.03 -15.08 7.98
C GLY A 160 -5.58 -15.31 7.58
N ASN A 161 -5.30 -16.19 6.60
CA ASN A 161 -3.98 -16.24 5.99
C ASN A 161 -3.69 -14.87 5.36
N PHE A 162 -2.43 -14.52 5.25
CA PHE A 162 -2.07 -13.26 4.64
C PHE A 162 -0.87 -13.40 3.73
N TYR A 163 -0.80 -12.45 2.81
CA TYR A 163 0.21 -12.39 1.77
C TYR A 163 1.05 -11.14 1.98
N VAL A 164 2.35 -11.26 1.82
CA VAL A 164 3.29 -10.15 1.91
C VAL A 164 3.96 -10.00 0.55
N ALA A 165 3.87 -8.80 -0.02
CA ALA A 165 4.68 -8.40 -1.16
C ALA A 165 6.09 -8.02 -0.67
N ASP A 166 7.11 -8.76 -1.12
CA ASP A 166 8.52 -8.50 -0.78
C ASP A 166 9.30 -8.05 -2.01
N GLY A 167 8.99 -6.85 -2.48
CA GLY A 167 9.27 -6.45 -3.85
C GLY A 167 10.52 -5.63 -4.11
N TYR A 168 10.96 -4.77 -3.19
CA TYR A 168 12.04 -3.84 -3.52
C TYR A 168 13.41 -4.52 -3.65
N SER A 169 13.62 -5.68 -3.01
CA SER A 169 14.90 -6.39 -3.10
C SER A 169 14.78 -7.92 -3.04
N ASN A 170 13.57 -8.49 -3.06
CA ASN A 170 13.39 -9.94 -3.04
C ASN A 170 12.59 -10.51 -4.23
N ALA A 171 11.88 -9.67 -4.98
CA ALA A 171 11.03 -10.07 -6.12
C ALA A 171 10.14 -11.29 -5.82
N SER A 172 9.60 -11.35 -4.59
CA SER A 172 8.91 -12.53 -4.06
C SER A 172 7.60 -12.15 -3.38
N VAL A 173 6.68 -13.11 -3.32
CA VAL A 173 5.46 -13.04 -2.51
C VAL A 173 5.49 -14.17 -1.50
N HIS A 174 5.10 -13.86 -0.26
CA HIS A 174 5.08 -14.80 0.85
C HIS A 174 3.66 -14.96 1.39
N LYS A 175 3.18 -16.19 1.53
CA LYS A 175 1.93 -16.51 2.24
C LYS A 175 2.25 -16.97 3.65
N PHE A 176 1.55 -16.43 4.62
CA PHE A 176 1.62 -16.79 6.03
C PHE A 176 0.25 -17.23 6.55
N SER A 177 0.26 -18.07 7.58
CA SER A 177 -0.93 -18.36 8.40
C SER A 177 -1.24 -17.19 9.35
N PRO A 178 -2.45 -17.13 9.94
CA PRO A 178 -2.83 -16.06 10.88
C PRO A 178 -1.86 -15.85 12.05
N ASP A 179 -1.21 -16.93 12.50
CA ASP A 179 -0.21 -16.95 13.58
C ASP A 179 1.23 -16.67 13.10
N GLY A 180 1.42 -16.32 11.83
CA GLY A 180 2.71 -15.85 11.31
C GLY A 180 3.66 -16.95 10.82
N LYS A 181 3.19 -18.19 10.67
CA LYS A 181 4.00 -19.26 10.08
C LYS A 181 4.03 -19.12 8.56
N LEU A 182 5.23 -19.13 7.96
CA LEU A 182 5.39 -19.14 6.51
C LEU A 182 4.82 -20.44 5.92
N LEU A 183 3.89 -20.29 4.97
CA LEU A 183 3.20 -21.39 4.29
C LEU A 183 3.73 -21.61 2.87
N LEU A 184 4.01 -20.52 2.14
CA LEU A 184 4.43 -20.56 0.75
C LEU A 184 5.27 -19.33 0.42
N THR A 185 6.28 -19.50 -0.43
CA THR A 185 6.93 -18.41 -1.18
C THR A 185 6.85 -18.74 -2.66
N TRP A 186 6.60 -17.74 -3.48
CA TRP A 186 6.76 -17.84 -4.93
C TRP A 186 7.24 -16.51 -5.53
N GLY A 187 7.73 -16.58 -6.76
CA GLY A 187 8.35 -15.46 -7.44
C GLY A 187 9.87 -15.58 -7.53
N GLU A 188 10.41 -14.92 -8.55
CA GLU A 188 11.84 -14.65 -8.72
C GLU A 188 11.98 -13.43 -9.64
N SER A 189 13.17 -12.84 -9.67
CA SER A 189 13.44 -11.70 -10.56
C SER A 189 13.25 -12.06 -12.04
N GLY A 190 12.43 -11.29 -12.76
CA GLY A 190 12.26 -11.45 -14.21
C GLY A 190 10.97 -10.85 -14.75
N THR A 191 10.65 -11.20 -16.00
CA THR A 191 9.50 -10.65 -16.76
C THR A 191 8.54 -11.71 -17.28
N ASN A 192 8.86 -12.99 -17.12
CA ASN A 192 7.98 -14.09 -17.51
C ASN A 192 6.78 -14.22 -16.54
N PRO A 193 5.74 -14.99 -16.91
CA PRO A 193 4.67 -15.35 -15.97
C PRO A 193 5.24 -16.00 -14.71
N GLY A 194 4.80 -15.52 -13.54
CA GLY A 194 5.30 -15.96 -12.24
C GLY A 194 6.64 -15.35 -11.79
N GLN A 195 7.30 -14.56 -12.63
CA GLN A 195 8.46 -13.75 -12.27
C GLN A 195 8.04 -12.30 -12.01
N PHE A 196 8.85 -11.56 -11.27
CA PHE A 196 8.56 -10.18 -10.86
C PHE A 196 9.77 -9.27 -11.01
N ASN A 197 9.53 -7.98 -11.23
CA ASN A 197 10.57 -6.96 -11.17
C ASN A 197 10.48 -6.20 -9.83
N ILE A 198 9.33 -5.58 -9.54
CA ILE A 198 9.04 -5.02 -8.21
C ILE A 198 7.61 -5.39 -7.82
N VAL A 199 7.49 -6.35 -6.90
CA VAL A 199 6.23 -6.73 -6.24
C VAL A 199 5.82 -5.61 -5.28
N HIS A 200 5.04 -4.64 -5.75
CA HIS A 200 4.73 -3.48 -4.92
C HIS A 200 3.43 -3.64 -4.12
N GLY A 201 2.43 -4.28 -4.70
CA GLY A 201 1.12 -4.47 -4.08
C GLY A 201 0.69 -5.92 -4.19
N VAL A 202 -0.03 -6.39 -3.18
CA VAL A 202 -0.73 -7.67 -3.17
C VAL A 202 -2.17 -7.44 -2.72
N ASN A 203 -3.11 -8.16 -3.32
CA ASN A 203 -4.50 -8.24 -2.91
C ASN A 203 -5.00 -9.67 -3.04
N VAL A 204 -6.05 -10.00 -2.30
CA VAL A 204 -6.72 -11.29 -2.38
C VAL A 204 -8.23 -11.10 -2.36
N ASP A 205 -8.93 -11.77 -3.26
CA ASP A 205 -10.39 -11.72 -3.34
C ASP A 205 -11.06 -12.77 -2.44
N SER A 206 -12.39 -12.73 -2.36
CA SER A 206 -13.17 -13.69 -1.56
C SER A 206 -13.14 -15.13 -2.10
N ASN A 207 -12.67 -15.33 -3.33
CA ASN A 207 -12.48 -16.65 -3.96
C ASN A 207 -11.06 -17.20 -3.75
N GLY A 208 -10.16 -16.42 -3.14
CA GLY A 208 -8.77 -16.78 -2.89
C GLY A 208 -7.83 -16.53 -4.08
N TRP A 209 -8.26 -15.76 -5.09
CA TRP A 209 -7.37 -15.27 -6.16
C TRP A 209 -6.48 -14.17 -5.63
N VAL A 210 -5.19 -14.26 -5.94
CA VAL A 210 -4.16 -13.33 -5.49
C VAL A 210 -3.71 -12.47 -6.65
N TYR A 211 -3.80 -11.15 -6.48
CA TYR A 211 -3.49 -10.15 -7.48
C TYR A 211 -2.22 -9.41 -7.06
N ILE A 212 -1.20 -9.47 -7.90
CA ILE A 212 0.12 -8.93 -7.61
C ILE A 212 0.43 -7.78 -8.56
N ALA A 213 0.58 -6.57 -8.02
CA ALA A 213 1.05 -5.41 -8.77
C ALA A 213 2.57 -5.50 -8.95
N ASP A 214 2.98 -5.85 -10.17
CA ASP A 214 4.37 -5.98 -10.59
C ASP A 214 4.79 -4.67 -11.28
N ARG A 215 5.09 -3.68 -10.43
CA ARG A 215 5.13 -2.25 -10.78
C ARG A 215 6.00 -1.98 -12.00
N GLU A 216 7.24 -2.43 -11.99
CA GLU A 216 8.22 -2.14 -13.04
C GLU A 216 8.10 -3.05 -14.27
N ASN A 217 7.20 -4.04 -14.23
CA ASN A 217 6.78 -4.79 -15.41
C ASN A 217 5.43 -4.32 -15.97
N HIS A 218 4.86 -3.24 -15.42
CA HIS A 218 3.69 -2.55 -15.96
C HIS A 218 2.46 -3.48 -16.09
N ARG A 219 2.27 -4.34 -15.07
CA ARG A 219 1.24 -5.38 -15.06
C ARG A 219 0.72 -5.71 -13.67
N ILE A 220 -0.46 -6.32 -13.65
CA ILE A 220 -0.95 -7.10 -12.51
C ILE A 220 -0.95 -8.57 -12.93
N GLN A 221 -0.38 -9.45 -12.12
CA GLN A 221 -0.46 -10.89 -12.33
C GLN A 221 -1.46 -11.51 -11.34
N VAL A 222 -2.24 -12.48 -11.80
CA VAL A 222 -3.27 -13.18 -11.03
C VAL A 222 -2.84 -14.61 -10.79
N PHE A 223 -2.90 -15.05 -9.54
CA PHE A 223 -2.47 -16.37 -9.08
C PHE A 223 -3.56 -17.03 -8.26
N ASP A 224 -3.58 -18.37 -8.26
CA ASP A 224 -4.36 -19.10 -7.27
C ASP A 224 -3.72 -19.04 -5.87
N SER A 225 -4.41 -19.59 -4.87
CA SER A 225 -3.96 -19.60 -3.48
C SER A 225 -2.68 -20.43 -3.23
N ASN A 226 -2.22 -21.20 -4.22
CA ASN A 226 -1.00 -22.01 -4.22
C ASN A 226 0.15 -21.36 -5.00
N GLY A 227 0.00 -20.10 -5.43
CA GLY A 227 1.02 -19.36 -6.18
C GLY A 227 1.16 -19.79 -7.63
N LYS A 228 0.19 -20.51 -8.19
CA LYS A 228 0.17 -20.86 -9.62
C LYS A 228 -0.36 -19.68 -10.43
N PHE A 229 0.43 -19.23 -11.40
CA PHE A 229 0.02 -18.20 -12.34
C PHE A 229 -1.21 -18.63 -13.15
N GLU A 230 -2.20 -17.74 -13.25
CA GLU A 230 -3.41 -17.94 -14.04
C GLU A 230 -3.46 -16.97 -15.24
N THR A 231 -3.34 -15.67 -14.98
CA THR A 231 -3.45 -14.64 -16.02
C THR A 231 -2.76 -13.33 -15.61
N GLN A 232 -2.77 -12.32 -16.49
CA GLN A 232 -2.24 -10.99 -16.21
C GLN A 232 -3.02 -9.89 -16.93
N TRP A 233 -3.02 -8.70 -16.33
CA TRP A 233 -3.44 -7.44 -16.94
C TRP A 233 -2.20 -6.62 -17.24
N VAL A 234 -2.10 -6.07 -18.45
CA VAL A 234 -0.89 -5.40 -18.96
C VAL A 234 -1.20 -3.97 -19.38
N ASN A 235 -0.15 -3.21 -19.73
CA ASN A 235 -0.21 -1.80 -20.14
C ASN A 235 -0.65 -0.86 -19.00
N LEU A 236 -0.29 -1.21 -17.76
CA LEU A 236 -0.55 -0.38 -16.59
C LEU A 236 0.61 0.60 -16.37
N SER A 237 0.32 1.85 -16.01
CA SER A 237 1.37 2.83 -15.67
C SER A 237 1.85 2.60 -14.23
N ARG A 238 2.83 1.70 -14.07
CA ARG A 238 3.47 1.39 -12.77
C ARG A 238 2.43 1.16 -11.66
N ALA A 239 1.64 0.09 -11.78
CA ALA A 239 0.66 -0.31 -10.78
C ALA A 239 1.30 -0.38 -9.38
N ALA A 240 0.78 0.40 -8.43
CA ALA A 240 1.35 0.56 -7.10
C ALA A 240 0.53 -0.18 -6.04
N ILE A 241 -0.75 0.16 -5.93
CA ILE A 241 -1.68 -0.41 -4.97
C ILE A 241 -2.97 -0.76 -5.69
N SER A 242 -3.61 -1.84 -5.26
CA SER A 242 -5.01 -2.07 -5.58
C SER A 242 -5.80 -2.26 -4.30
N THR A 243 -7.13 -2.14 -4.37
CA THR A 243 -8.03 -2.57 -3.29
C THR A 243 -9.24 -3.23 -3.92
N ILE A 244 -9.80 -4.22 -3.23
CA ILE A 244 -11.00 -4.93 -3.68
C ILE A 244 -12.15 -4.52 -2.77
N ASN A 245 -13.15 -3.86 -3.36
CA ASN A 245 -14.40 -3.58 -2.67
C ASN A 245 -15.40 -4.69 -2.99
N SER A 246 -15.82 -5.44 -1.97
CA SER A 246 -16.83 -6.50 -2.08
C SER A 246 -18.19 -6.08 -1.49
N ALA A 247 -18.34 -4.84 -1.00
CA ALA A 247 -19.52 -4.37 -0.27
C ALA A 247 -20.81 -4.31 -1.11
N THR A 248 -20.69 -4.29 -2.45
CA THR A 248 -21.83 -4.22 -3.36
C THR A 248 -22.31 -5.59 -3.85
N GLY A 249 -21.70 -6.69 -3.39
CA GLY A 249 -21.95 -8.04 -3.90
C GLY A 249 -21.29 -8.31 -5.26
N GLN A 250 -20.64 -7.31 -5.86
CA GLN A 250 -19.70 -7.42 -6.96
C GLN A 250 -18.31 -6.98 -6.46
N GLU A 251 -17.30 -7.80 -6.71
CA GLU A 251 -15.91 -7.44 -6.37
C GLU A 251 -15.37 -6.46 -7.41
N LEU A 252 -15.01 -5.27 -6.93
CA LEU A 252 -14.44 -4.20 -7.74
C LEU A 252 -13.00 -3.95 -7.32
N MET A 253 -12.08 -4.16 -8.26
CA MET A 253 -10.69 -3.80 -8.05
C MET A 253 -10.43 -2.38 -8.51
N TYR A 254 -9.98 -1.54 -7.58
CA TYR A 254 -9.40 -0.23 -7.89
C TYR A 254 -7.91 -0.40 -8.05
N VAL A 255 -7.33 0.16 -9.11
CA VAL A 255 -5.88 0.09 -9.37
C VAL A 255 -5.33 1.52 -9.38
N GLY A 256 -4.44 1.80 -8.42
CA GLY A 256 -3.66 3.03 -8.36
C GLY A 256 -2.40 2.92 -9.20
N GLU A 257 -2.23 3.85 -10.13
CA GLU A 257 -1.09 3.92 -11.05
C GLU A 257 -0.17 5.09 -10.71
N TYR A 258 1.14 4.85 -10.74
CA TYR A 258 2.14 5.88 -10.48
C TYR A 258 2.59 6.51 -11.81
N PHE A 259 2.48 7.83 -11.93
CA PHE A 259 2.70 8.61 -13.15
C PHE A 259 1.81 8.18 -14.34
N ALA A 260 0.57 8.65 -14.39
CA ALA A 260 -0.19 8.72 -15.66
C ALA A 260 0.27 9.93 -16.51
N GLY A 261 1.58 10.07 -16.71
CA GLY A 261 2.16 11.16 -17.51
C GLY A 261 2.20 10.79 -18.99
N ILE A 262 1.39 11.46 -19.81
CA ILE A 262 1.51 11.38 -21.28
C ILE A 262 2.79 12.09 -21.73
N GLY A 263 3.73 11.35 -22.30
CA GLY A 263 4.82 11.92 -23.08
C GLY A 263 4.34 12.27 -24.49
N PHE A 264 4.35 13.56 -24.86
CA PHE A 264 4.18 13.96 -26.26
C PHE A 264 5.53 13.88 -26.97
N VAL A 265 5.64 13.02 -27.99
CA VAL A 265 6.76 13.05 -28.94
C VAL A 265 6.30 13.89 -30.12
N LYS A 266 7.03 14.97 -30.42
CA LYS A 266 6.85 15.77 -31.64
C LYS A 266 7.51 15.08 -32.83
#